data_AF-A0A8H7A815-F1
#
_entry.id   AF-A0A8H7A815-F1
#
_cell.length_a   1.000
_cell.length_b   1.000
_cell.length_c   1.000
_cell.angle_alpha   90.00
_cell.angle_beta   90.00
_cell.angle_gamma   90.00
#
_symmetry.space_group_name_H-M   'P 1'
#
loop_
_entity.id
_entity.type
_entity.pdbx_description
1 polymer ?
#
loop_
_entity_poly.entity_id
_entity_poly.type
_entity_poly.pdbx_seq_one_letter_code
_entity_poly.pdbx_strand_id
1 'polypeptide(L)'
;MAEPLGIVASIIAVLQLTTTAVKYLNDVKDGPSERVRILAEISTIRGLLHTFKDFAESTEPGDTSLATIKSLNVPDGPLDQFKAALERLLSKLKPAHGVKKVARALTWSLEKGEVITILSQIERQKALFLLARQNDHLGLSRAMHHCRLKSSLWKPVYDLRG
;
A
#
# COMPACT_ATOMS: atom_id res chain seq x y z
N MET A 1 12.69 16.05 3.31
CA MET A 1 11.31 16.24 2.77
C MET A 1 11.18 15.27 1.61
N ALA A 2 10.24 14.32 1.63
CA ALA A 2 10.04 13.43 0.49
C ALA A 2 9.23 14.18 -0.58
N GLU A 3 9.84 14.45 -1.72
CA GLU A 3 9.17 15.01 -2.89
C GLU A 3 8.17 13.97 -3.46
N PRO A 4 7.07 14.39 -4.10
CA PRO A 4 6.05 13.48 -4.64
C PRO A 4 6.63 12.32 -5.46
N LEU A 5 7.66 12.60 -6.26
CA LEU A 5 8.39 11.61 -7.06
C LEU A 5 9.06 10.51 -6.21
N GLY A 6 9.65 10.86 -5.06
CA GLY A 6 10.31 9.90 -4.19
C GLY A 6 9.33 8.91 -3.55
N ILE A 7 8.13 9.37 -3.25
CA ILE A 7 7.04 8.53 -2.70
C ILE A 7 6.53 7.58 -3.78
N VAL A 8 6.26 8.09 -4.99
CA VAL A 8 5.82 7.28 -6.13
C VAL A 8 6.84 6.18 -6.43
N ALA A 9 8.13 6.50 -6.48
CA ALA A 9 9.19 5.53 -6.69
C ALA A 9 9.22 4.44 -5.59
N SER A 10 9.04 4.83 -4.33
CA SER A 10 9.00 3.90 -3.19
C SER A 10 7.80 2.95 -3.30
N ILE A 11 6.62 3.47 -3.64
CA ILE A 11 5.41 2.67 -3.87
C ILE A 11 5.61 1.69 -5.03
N ILE A 12 6.20 2.14 -6.15
CA ILE A 12 6.48 1.29 -7.32
C ILE A 12 7.42 0.13 -6.95
N ALA A 13 8.47 0.40 -6.17
CA ALA A 13 9.40 -0.64 -5.72
C ALA A 13 8.68 -1.72 -4.89
N VAL A 14 7.78 -1.33 -4.00
CA VAL A 14 6.97 -2.26 -3.21
C VAL A 14 5.97 -3.02 -4.11
N LEU A 15 5.32 -2.36 -5.07
CA LEU A 15 4.43 -3.00 -6.03
C LEU A 15 5.14 -4.11 -6.84
N GLN A 16 6.39 -3.89 -7.25
CA GLN A 16 7.20 -4.90 -7.93
C GLN A 16 7.48 -6.12 -7.04
N LEU A 17 7.79 -5.90 -5.76
CA LEU A 17 7.96 -6.97 -4.78
C LEU A 17 6.65 -7.76 -4.56
N THR A 18 5.52 -7.08 -4.43
CA THR A 18 4.21 -7.77 -4.31
C THR A 18 3.91 -8.64 -5.52
N THR A 19 4.25 -8.17 -6.73
CA THR A 19 4.07 -8.94 -7.97
C THR A 19 4.90 -10.22 -7.97
N THR A 20 6.15 -10.11 -7.52
CA THR A 20 7.05 -11.25 -7.39
C THR A 20 6.55 -12.23 -6.32
N ALA A 21 6.06 -11.73 -5.19
CA ALA A 21 5.52 -12.55 -4.10
C ALA A 21 4.27 -13.32 -4.54
N VAL A 22 3.33 -12.66 -5.23
CA VAL A 22 2.13 -13.33 -5.76
C VAL A 22 2.51 -14.41 -6.77
N LYS A 23 3.47 -14.15 -7.66
CA LYS A 23 3.94 -15.15 -8.62
C LYS A 23 4.48 -16.40 -7.90
N TYR A 24 5.40 -16.23 -6.96
CA TYR A 24 5.99 -17.38 -6.24
C TYR A 24 4.97 -18.11 -5.37
N LEU A 25 4.08 -17.38 -4.70
CA LEU A 25 2.99 -17.98 -3.95
C LEU A 25 2.07 -18.79 -4.87
N ASN A 26 1.82 -18.36 -6.11
CA ASN A 26 1.01 -19.11 -7.07
C ASN A 26 1.69 -20.39 -7.57
N ASP A 27 3.02 -20.39 -7.68
CA ASP A 27 3.83 -21.53 -8.13
C ASP A 27 4.02 -22.63 -7.05
N VAL A 28 3.57 -22.41 -5.81
CA VAL A 28 3.53 -23.41 -4.73
C VAL A 28 2.41 -24.43 -5.02
N LYS A 29 2.70 -25.73 -4.98
CA LYS A 29 1.76 -26.78 -5.38
C LYS A 29 0.79 -27.20 -4.25
N ASP A 30 1.28 -27.18 -3.01
CA ASP A 30 0.51 -27.55 -1.80
C ASP A 30 0.61 -26.42 -0.77
N GLY A 31 -0.25 -25.42 -0.92
CA GLY A 31 -0.29 -24.29 0.00
C GLY A 31 -1.22 -24.58 1.18
N PRO A 32 -0.75 -24.50 2.43
CA PRO A 32 -1.65 -24.53 3.57
C PRO A 32 -2.52 -23.25 3.56
N SER A 33 -3.61 -23.22 4.35
CA SER A 33 -4.61 -22.13 4.36
C SER A 33 -3.98 -20.74 4.55
N GLU A 34 -2.82 -20.67 5.20
CA GLU A 34 -2.03 -19.46 5.39
C GLU A 34 -1.48 -18.88 4.08
N ARG A 35 -1.13 -19.69 3.08
CA ARG A 35 -0.72 -19.19 1.75
C ARG A 35 -1.84 -18.39 1.11
N VAL A 36 -3.06 -18.95 1.11
CA VAL A 36 -4.24 -18.31 0.52
C VAL A 36 -4.53 -17.00 1.24
N ARG A 37 -4.40 -16.99 2.57
CA ARG A 37 -4.54 -15.77 3.37
C ARG A 37 -3.48 -14.72 3.03
N ILE A 38 -2.19 -15.10 2.97
CA ILE A 38 -1.11 -14.19 2.58
C ILE A 38 -1.35 -13.61 1.17
N LEU A 39 -1.78 -14.43 0.21
CA LEU A 39 -2.14 -13.98 -1.14
C LEU A 39 -3.26 -12.94 -1.12
N ALA A 40 -4.32 -13.17 -0.34
CA ALA A 40 -5.45 -12.26 -0.21
C ALA A 40 -5.02 -10.93 0.43
N GLU A 41 -4.20 -10.99 1.48
CA GLU A 41 -3.70 -9.80 2.18
C GLU A 41 -2.77 -8.96 1.28
N ILE A 42 -1.81 -9.59 0.59
CA ILE A 42 -0.93 -8.92 -0.37
C ILE A 42 -1.73 -8.30 -1.51
N SER A 43 -2.74 -8.99 -2.02
CA SER A 43 -3.58 -8.47 -3.10
C SER A 43 -4.39 -7.25 -2.66
N THR A 44 -4.90 -7.27 -1.43
CA THR A 44 -5.60 -6.12 -0.85
C THR A 44 -4.66 -4.91 -0.74
N ILE A 45 -3.48 -5.10 -0.14
CA ILE A 45 -2.49 -4.03 -0.01
C ILE A 45 -2.06 -3.51 -1.38
N ARG A 46 -1.88 -4.37 -2.39
CA ARG A 46 -1.53 -3.96 -3.75
C ARG A 46 -2.57 -3.01 -4.35
N GLY A 47 -3.86 -3.30 -4.14
CA GLY A 47 -4.94 -2.39 -4.51
C GLY A 47 -4.86 -1.05 -3.77
N LEU A 48 -4.47 -1.06 -2.49
CA LEU A 48 -4.24 0.17 -1.73
C LEU A 48 -3.09 1.01 -2.30
N LEU A 49 -1.96 0.36 -2.58
CA LEU A 49 -0.76 0.98 -3.11
C LEU A 49 -0.97 1.58 -4.51
N HIS A 50 -1.75 0.93 -5.38
CA HIS A 50 -2.13 1.52 -6.67
C HIS A 50 -2.89 2.84 -6.48
N THR A 51 -3.90 2.87 -5.61
CA THR A 51 -4.62 4.12 -5.33
C THR A 51 -3.72 5.21 -4.77
N PHE A 52 -2.76 4.87 -3.89
CA PHE A 52 -1.81 5.85 -3.36
C PHE A 52 -0.84 6.36 -4.43
N LYS A 53 -0.38 5.49 -5.32
CA LYS A 53 0.44 5.88 -6.47
C LYS A 53 -0.33 6.84 -7.37
N ASP A 54 -1.53 6.47 -7.78
CA ASP A 54 -2.34 7.28 -8.71
C ASP A 54 -2.65 8.66 -8.09
N PHE A 55 -2.98 8.70 -6.79
CA PHE A 55 -3.20 9.96 -6.07
C PHE A 55 -1.92 10.80 -5.97
N ALA A 56 -0.77 10.19 -5.67
CA ALA A 56 0.51 10.89 -5.59
C ALA A 56 0.97 11.44 -6.95
N GLU A 57 0.68 10.73 -8.05
CA GLU A 57 0.97 11.18 -9.42
C GLU A 57 0.03 12.29 -9.89
N SER A 58 -1.22 12.31 -9.44
CA SER A 58 -2.18 13.35 -9.80
C SER A 58 -2.08 14.63 -8.96
N THR A 59 -1.17 14.66 -7.97
CA THR A 59 -1.07 15.76 -7.02
C THR A 59 0.02 16.75 -7.43
N GLU A 60 -0.33 18.03 -7.45
CA GLU A 60 0.60 19.11 -7.79
C GLU A 60 1.73 19.28 -6.76
N PRO A 61 2.94 19.67 -7.19
CA PRO A 61 4.04 19.99 -6.29
C PRO A 61 3.63 21.05 -5.25
N GLY A 62 3.91 20.77 -3.97
CA GLY A 62 3.59 21.68 -2.87
C GLY A 62 2.19 21.52 -2.27
N ASP A 63 1.33 20.67 -2.85
CA ASP A 63 0.06 20.33 -2.21
C ASP A 63 0.28 19.53 -0.91
N THR A 64 -0.46 19.93 0.12
CA THR A 64 -0.46 19.34 1.46
C THR A 64 -1.33 18.08 1.55
N SER A 65 -2.16 17.81 0.54
CA SER A 65 -3.02 16.64 0.45
C SER A 65 -2.26 15.30 0.51
N LEU A 66 -0.96 15.30 0.20
CA LEU A 66 -0.06 14.13 0.35
C LEU A 66 0.45 13.87 1.76
N ALA A 67 0.09 14.67 2.78
CA ALA A 67 0.64 14.55 4.12
C ALA A 67 0.49 13.13 4.70
N THR A 68 -0.67 12.50 4.52
CA THR A 68 -0.91 11.14 5.02
C THR A 68 -0.05 10.11 4.29
N ILE A 69 0.05 10.19 2.96
CA ILE A 69 0.88 9.25 2.18
C ILE A 69 2.37 9.47 2.47
N LYS A 70 2.81 10.71 2.66
CA LYS A 70 4.16 11.06 3.11
C LYS A 70 4.49 10.36 4.43
N SER A 71 3.53 10.27 5.36
CA SER A 71 3.73 9.58 6.64
C SER A 71 3.93 8.06 6.49
N LEU A 72 3.49 7.46 5.37
CA LEU A 72 3.72 6.04 5.09
C LEU A 72 5.15 5.75 4.64
N ASN A 73 5.84 6.76 4.08
CA ASN A 73 7.16 6.67 3.47
C ASN A 73 8.26 7.33 4.31
N VAL A 74 8.08 7.39 5.63
CA VAL A 74 9.13 7.79 6.57
C VAL A 74 10.08 6.61 6.82
N PRO A 75 11.34 6.84 7.21
CA PRO A 75 12.26 5.77 7.59
C PRO A 75 11.64 4.86 8.66
N ASP A 76 11.78 3.54 8.46
CA ASP A 76 11.14 2.50 9.28
C ASP A 76 9.60 2.62 9.34
N GLY A 77 9.02 3.32 8.38
CA GLY A 77 7.59 3.54 8.26
C GLY A 77 6.84 2.35 7.68
N PRO A 78 5.52 2.49 7.50
CA PRO A 78 4.65 1.41 7.02
C PRO A 78 5.10 0.76 5.70
N LEU A 79 5.58 1.57 4.73
CA LEU A 79 6.08 1.05 3.46
C LEU A 79 7.35 0.21 3.61
N ASP A 80 8.31 0.68 4.41
CA ASP A 80 9.56 -0.04 4.67
C ASP A 80 9.31 -1.35 5.42
N GLN A 81 8.43 -1.32 6.41
CA GLN A 81 8.06 -2.53 7.16
C GLN A 81 7.33 -3.55 6.28
N PHE A 82 6.45 -3.10 5.39
CA PHE A 82 5.79 -3.99 4.43
C PHE A 82 6.79 -4.58 3.43
N LYS A 83 7.70 -3.76 2.92
CA LYS A 83 8.80 -4.18 2.06
C LYS A 83 9.65 -5.27 2.73
N ALA A 84 10.08 -5.05 3.98
CA ALA A 84 10.87 -6.01 4.73
C ALA A 84 10.13 -7.35 4.94
N ALA A 85 8.82 -7.29 5.23
CA ALA A 85 7.99 -8.49 5.34
C ALA A 85 7.90 -9.26 4.00
N LEU A 86 7.76 -8.56 2.88
CA LEU A 86 7.77 -9.16 1.54
C LEU A 86 9.12 -9.78 1.20
N GLU A 87 10.23 -9.09 1.49
CA GLU A 87 11.58 -9.61 1.25
C GLU A 87 11.86 -10.86 2.08
N ARG A 88 11.44 -10.87 3.34
CA ARG A 88 11.51 -12.05 4.20
C ARG A 88 10.69 -13.21 3.61
N LEU A 89 9.45 -12.96 3.20
CA LEU A 89 8.61 -13.97 2.55
C LEU A 89 9.28 -14.52 1.28
N LEU A 90 9.77 -13.64 0.41
CA LEU A 90 10.43 -14.00 -0.84
C LEU A 90 11.72 -14.80 -0.60
N SER A 91 12.49 -14.48 0.44
CA SER A 91 13.71 -15.24 0.77
C SER A 91 13.43 -16.73 1.03
N LYS A 92 12.23 -17.06 1.51
CA LYS A 92 11.79 -18.42 1.81
C LYS A 92 11.12 -19.10 0.62
N LEU A 93 10.56 -18.31 -0.30
CA LEU A 93 9.92 -18.77 -1.52
C LEU A 93 10.86 -18.77 -2.73
N LYS A 94 12.12 -18.33 -2.61
CA LYS A 94 13.06 -18.31 -3.73
C LYS A 94 13.48 -19.73 -4.10
N PRO A 95 13.35 -20.15 -5.37
CA PRO A 95 13.90 -21.42 -5.81
C PRO A 95 15.44 -21.36 -5.78
N ALA A 96 16.09 -22.42 -5.26
CA ALA A 96 17.55 -22.51 -5.25
C ALA A 96 18.10 -22.37 -6.68
N HIS A 97 18.99 -21.40 -6.91
CA HIS A 97 19.60 -21.19 -8.21
C HIS A 97 20.44 -22.41 -8.63
N GLY A 98 20.15 -22.97 -9.81
CA GLY A 98 21.03 -23.97 -10.44
C GLY A 98 20.34 -25.18 -11.06
N VAL A 99 19.10 -25.51 -10.69
CA VAL A 99 18.43 -26.70 -11.25
C VAL A 99 17.52 -26.30 -12.40
N LYS A 100 18.08 -26.36 -13.62
CA LYS A 100 17.34 -26.23 -14.88
C LYS A 100 16.09 -27.12 -14.82
N LYS A 101 14.92 -26.54 -15.13
CA LYS A 101 13.69 -27.24 -15.57
C LYS A 101 12.91 -28.10 -14.56
N VAL A 102 12.95 -27.80 -13.27
CA VAL A 102 12.09 -28.49 -12.29
C VAL A 102 11.47 -27.42 -11.36
N ALA A 103 10.38 -26.71 -11.65
CA ALA A 103 9.02 -27.18 -11.98
C ALA A 103 8.45 -28.28 -11.05
N ARG A 104 9.22 -28.78 -10.07
CA ARG A 104 8.65 -29.48 -8.91
C ARG A 104 8.60 -28.45 -7.80
N ALA A 105 7.42 -27.83 -7.73
CA ALA A 105 6.83 -27.25 -6.54
C ALA A 105 7.83 -26.59 -5.59
N LEU A 106 7.81 -25.25 -5.53
CA LEU A 106 8.19 -24.57 -4.30
C LEU A 106 7.40 -25.24 -3.18
N THR A 107 8.07 -26.14 -2.47
CA THR A 107 7.48 -26.93 -1.41
C THR A 107 7.39 -25.98 -0.25
N TRP A 108 6.21 -25.85 0.34
CA TRP A 108 5.99 -24.90 1.44
C TRP A 108 6.84 -25.31 2.64
N SER A 109 8.06 -24.80 2.73
CA SER A 109 9.04 -25.12 3.76
C SER A 109 9.07 -24.09 4.90
N LEU A 110 8.13 -23.15 4.91
CA LEU A 110 8.02 -22.14 5.96
C LEU A 110 7.51 -22.78 7.26
N GLU A 111 8.24 -22.55 8.35
CA GLU A 111 7.80 -22.92 9.69
C GLU A 111 6.53 -22.16 10.07
N LYS A 112 5.58 -22.84 10.71
CA LYS A 112 4.27 -22.25 11.08
C LYS A 112 4.41 -20.95 11.88
N GLY A 113 5.33 -20.88 12.83
CA GLY A 113 5.56 -19.67 13.64
C GLY A 113 6.08 -18.49 12.80
N GLU A 114 6.91 -18.77 11.79
CA GLU A 114 7.41 -17.75 10.86
C GLU A 114 6.31 -17.25 9.93
N VAL A 115 5.46 -18.15 9.41
CA VAL A 115 4.28 -17.78 8.60
C VAL A 115 3.35 -16.84 9.36
N ILE A 116 3.05 -17.18 10.62
CA ILE A 116 2.22 -16.35 11.50
C ILE A 116 2.85 -14.98 11.68
N THR A 117 4.17 -14.92 11.94
CA THR A 117 4.89 -13.66 12.14
C THR A 117 4.82 -12.76 10.90
N ILE A 118 5.10 -13.33 9.71
CA ILE A 118 5.03 -12.60 8.44
C ILE A 118 3.60 -12.11 8.18
N LEU A 119 2.62 -13.00 8.35
CA LEU A 119 1.22 -12.66 8.14
C LEU A 119 0.75 -11.53 9.08
N SER A 120 1.08 -11.60 10.37
CA SER A 120 0.75 -10.54 11.33
C SER A 120 1.38 -9.20 10.97
N GLN A 121 2.61 -9.20 10.46
CA GLN A 121 3.25 -7.97 9.96
C GLN A 121 2.50 -7.40 8.76
N ILE A 122 2.13 -8.24 7.78
CA ILE A 122 1.37 -7.83 6.59
C ILE A 122 0.00 -7.25 7.00
N GLU A 123 -0.73 -7.93 7.87
CA GLU A 123 -2.05 -7.49 8.36
C GLU A 123 -1.96 -6.15 9.10
N ARG A 124 -0.91 -5.95 9.91
CA ARG A 124 -0.65 -4.66 10.56
C ARG A 124 -0.46 -3.54 9.53
N GLN A 125 0.34 -3.76 8.49
CA GLN A 125 0.56 -2.72 7.47
C GLN A 125 -0.70 -2.45 6.65
N LYS A 126 -1.50 -3.47 6.34
CA LYS A 126 -2.82 -3.26 5.73
C LYS A 126 -3.69 -2.34 6.57
N ALA A 127 -3.77 -2.54 7.88
CA ALA A 127 -4.57 -1.68 8.75
C ALA A 127 -4.11 -0.22 8.68
N LEU A 128 -2.79 0.02 8.69
CA LEU A 128 -2.22 1.38 8.57
C LEU A 128 -2.51 2.00 7.20
N PHE A 129 -2.42 1.24 6.11
CA PHE A 129 -2.79 1.72 4.79
C PHE A 129 -4.29 2.02 4.67
N LEU A 130 -5.16 1.20 5.26
CA LEU A 130 -6.60 1.49 5.29
C LEU A 130 -6.90 2.77 6.07
N LEU A 131 -6.25 2.99 7.21
CA LEU A 131 -6.38 4.22 7.99
C LEU A 131 -5.91 5.44 7.22
N ALA A 132 -4.78 5.35 6.51
CA ALA A 132 -4.30 6.44 5.68
C ALA A 132 -5.34 6.87 4.64
N ARG A 133 -5.92 5.90 3.92
CA ARG A 133 -7.01 6.16 2.96
C ARG A 133 -8.24 6.80 3.61
N GLN A 134 -8.64 6.33 4.79
CA GLN A 134 -9.78 6.90 5.52
C GLN A 134 -9.50 8.34 5.94
N ASN A 135 -8.30 8.63 6.41
CA ASN A 135 -7.89 9.97 6.80
C ASN A 135 -7.94 10.94 5.60
N ASP A 136 -7.48 10.50 4.42
CA ASP A 136 -7.54 11.29 3.20
C ASP A 136 -9.00 11.58 2.78
N HIS A 137 -9.87 10.56 2.85
CA HIS A 137 -11.30 10.74 2.57
C HIS A 137 -11.97 11.73 3.54
N LEU A 138 -11.65 11.65 4.83
CA LEU A 138 -12.15 12.59 5.83
C LEU A 138 -11.64 14.02 5.58
N GLY A 139 -10.37 14.17 5.19
CA GLY A 139 -9.79 15.46 4.82
C GLY A 139 -10.54 16.11 3.66
N LEU A 140 -10.78 15.34 2.59
CA LEU A 140 -11.55 15.80 1.42
C LEU A 140 -12.98 16.18 1.78
N SER A 141 -13.67 15.35 2.58
CA SER A 141 -15.04 15.64 3.03
C SER A 141 -15.12 16.94 3.83
N ARG A 142 -14.16 17.17 4.73
CA ARG A 142 -14.06 18.43 5.49
C ARG A 142 -13.79 19.63 4.59
N ALA A 143 -12.91 19.49 3.59
CA ALA A 143 -12.61 20.57 2.64
C ALA A 143 -13.84 20.93 1.79
N MET A 144 -14.58 19.95 1.29
CA MET A 144 -15.83 20.17 0.56
C MET A 144 -16.87 20.88 1.42
N HIS A 145 -17.06 20.44 2.67
CA HIS A 145 -17.96 21.09 3.60
C HIS A 145 -17.55 22.55 3.87
N HIS A 146 -16.27 22.82 4.07
CA HIS A 146 -15.74 24.16 4.26
C HIS A 146 -15.95 25.07 3.04
N CYS A 147 -15.67 24.57 1.83
CA CYS A 147 -15.94 25.29 0.59
C CYS A 147 -17.44 25.60 0.43
N ARG A 148 -18.31 24.63 0.73
CA ARG A 148 -19.77 24.81 0.70
C ARG A 148 -20.25 25.88 1.68
N LEU A 149 -19.72 25.88 2.91
CA LEU A 149 -20.03 26.90 3.90
C LEU A 149 -19.57 28.29 3.44
N LYS A 150 -18.33 28.41 2.93
CA LYS A 150 -17.82 29.67 2.38
C LYS A 150 -18.66 30.20 1.23
N SER A 151 -19.08 29.34 0.29
CA SER A 151 -19.97 29.75 -0.81
C SER A 151 -21.36 30.17 -0.32
N SER A 152 -21.87 29.56 0.75
CA SER A 152 -23.17 29.95 1.34
C SER A 152 -23.13 31.26 2.12
N LEU A 153 -21.96 31.59 2.69
CA LEU A 153 -21.70 32.85 3.39
C LEU A 153 -21.42 34.00 2.42
N TRP A 154 -20.91 33.70 1.23
CA TRP A 154 -20.74 34.67 0.14
C TRP A 154 -22.01 34.75 -0.71
N LYS A 155 -23.10 35.28 -0.14
CA LYS A 155 -24.19 35.83 -0.96
C LYS A 155 -23.79 37.24 -1.39
N PRO A 156 -23.81 37.59 -2.68
CA PRO A 156 -23.55 38.96 -3.11
C PRO A 156 -24.66 39.85 -2.54
N VAL A 157 -24.30 40.88 -1.77
CA VAL A 157 -25.17 42.02 -1.48
C VAL A 157 -25.21 42.87 -2.76
N TYR A 158 -25.94 42.38 -3.77
CA TYR A 158 -26.35 43.18 -4.93
C TYR A 158 -27.86 43.20 -4.98
N ASP A 159 -28.47 43.81 -3.97
CA ASP A 159 -29.79 44.39 -4.11
C ASP A 159 -29.90 45.49 -3.05
N LEU A 160 -29.78 46.75 -3.47
CA LEU A 160 -30.15 48.01 -2.79
C LEU A 160 -29.41 49.19 -3.46
N ARG A 161 -29.71 49.43 -4.75
CA ARG A 161 -29.70 50.78 -5.36
C ARG A 161 -30.23 50.72 -6.79
N GLY A 162 -31.39 51.34 -7.01
CA GLY A 162 -31.94 51.62 -8.34
C GLY A 162 -33.43 51.40 -8.40
#